data_AF-A0A0M0JTD8-F1
#
_entry.id   AF-A0A0M0JTD8-F1
#
_cell.length_a   1.000
_cell.length_b   1.000
_cell.length_c   1.000
_cell.angle_alpha   90.00
_cell.angle_beta   90.00
_cell.angle_gamma   90.00
#
_symmetry.space_group_name_H-M   'P 1'
#
loop_
_entity.id
_entity.type
_entity.pdbx_description
1 polymer ?
#
loop_
_entity_poly.entity_id
_entity_poly.type
_entity_poly.pdbx_seq_one_letter_code
_entity_poly.pdbx_strand_id
1 'polypeptide(L)'
;MGQSRQAARDDKKLYAFGALLQRHPLLVKCARAIVVTGLYFTWAIFFYRQKEEGGWTPLEAIYFAAVTMSTVGYGDYSPSQDTIGGMPVTVLFIFIGFIFVFAEISGLVTMLVTPIFVGVRGLLERLFPPQSIDLDGDGGSDFKVPRRPVIYYGSNLIAPVFIIIGGQFFWAWAYDKCEGWGYGVAFYHCMTTATTVGYGDVLIHTDNGKVVAIFHILTSVSLLGSLISEIFALQSKRADILKRAEMLKRRLDPDLITSLDTDGGGVDKTEFVVGMLVKLELVGQEDVEPYLKQFAKLDVDGSGVLTSEDLEAAALAMEAKVAEMKIPVKK
;
A
#
# COMPACT_ATOMS: atom_id res chain seq x y z
N MET A 1 -29.37 42.47 1.04
CA MET A 1 -27.94 42.68 0.66
C MET A 1 -26.93 42.14 1.68
N GLY A 2 -27.25 41.98 2.98
CA GLY A 2 -26.31 41.45 3.99
C GLY A 2 -26.00 39.95 3.85
N GLN A 3 -27.00 39.11 3.54
CA GLN A 3 -26.84 37.65 3.46
C GLN A 3 -25.97 37.18 2.28
N SER A 4 -26.01 37.84 1.11
CA SER A 4 -25.19 37.44 -0.05
C SER A 4 -23.71 37.80 0.11
N ARG A 5 -23.39 38.86 0.85
CA ARG A 5 -22.01 39.24 1.20
C ARG A 5 -21.40 38.32 2.26
N GLN A 6 -22.22 37.77 3.15
CA GLN A 6 -21.78 36.78 4.15
C GLN A 6 -21.40 35.46 3.47
N ALA A 7 -22.28 34.92 2.63
CA ALA A 7 -22.06 33.68 1.89
C ALA A 7 -20.78 33.73 1.02
N ALA A 8 -20.58 34.81 0.26
CA ALA A 8 -19.37 34.97 -0.56
C ALA A 8 -18.07 35.09 0.26
N ARG A 9 -18.17 35.54 1.52
CA ARG A 9 -17.02 35.64 2.45
C ARG A 9 -16.69 34.29 3.07
N ASP A 10 -17.72 33.48 3.35
CA ASP A 10 -17.57 32.12 3.87
C ASP A 10 -17.04 31.18 2.78
N ASP A 11 -17.49 31.32 1.53
CA ASP A 11 -16.92 30.58 0.39
C ASP A 11 -15.43 30.88 0.20
N LYS A 12 -15.02 32.16 0.23
CA LYS A 12 -13.60 32.53 0.14
C LYS A 12 -12.74 31.93 1.26
N LYS A 13 -13.29 31.85 2.49
CA LYS A 13 -12.61 31.19 3.61
C LYS A 13 -12.50 29.68 3.37
N LEU A 14 -13.55 29.05 2.84
CA LEU A 14 -13.57 27.62 2.53
C LEU A 14 -12.55 27.28 1.43
N TYR A 15 -12.47 28.08 0.36
CA TYR A 15 -11.47 27.94 -0.70
C TYR A 15 -10.05 28.19 -0.19
N ALA A 16 -9.83 29.23 0.62
CA ALA A 16 -8.53 29.50 1.22
C ALA A 16 -8.09 28.38 2.18
N PHE A 17 -9.03 27.80 2.92
CA PHE A 17 -8.80 26.63 3.78
C PHE A 17 -8.49 25.38 2.96
N GLY A 18 -9.24 25.11 1.88
CA GLY A 18 -8.95 24.02 0.94
C GLY A 18 -7.57 24.14 0.29
N ALA A 19 -7.20 25.35 -0.13
CA ALA A 19 -5.87 25.62 -0.69
C ALA A 19 -4.75 25.50 0.35
N LEU A 20 -5.00 25.86 1.62
CA LEU A 20 -4.07 25.65 2.73
C LEU A 20 -3.87 24.16 3.04
N LEU A 21 -4.96 23.38 3.04
CA LEU A 21 -4.93 21.92 3.22
C LEU A 21 -4.11 21.23 2.11
N GLN A 22 -4.21 21.71 0.87
CA GLN A 22 -3.41 21.20 -0.25
C GLN A 22 -1.92 21.54 -0.14
N ARG A 23 -1.56 22.65 0.52
CA ARG A 23 -0.16 23.07 0.71
C ARG A 23 0.59 22.25 1.76
N HIS A 24 -0.10 21.62 2.70
CA HIS A 24 0.53 20.82 3.77
C HIS A 24 -0.12 19.45 3.94
N PRO A 25 0.01 18.54 2.96
CA PRO A 25 -0.66 17.24 2.97
C PRO A 25 -0.31 16.38 4.20
N LEU A 26 0.89 16.55 4.76
CA LEU A 26 1.31 15.88 6.00
C LEU A 26 0.52 16.37 7.22
N LEU A 27 0.36 17.68 7.38
CA LEU A 27 -0.39 18.25 8.50
C LEU A 27 -1.86 17.82 8.45
N VAL A 28 -2.44 17.75 7.24
CA VAL A 28 -3.82 17.27 7.05
C VAL A 28 -3.96 15.81 7.45
N LYS A 29 -3.02 14.95 7.04
CA LYS A 29 -3.01 13.53 7.43
C LYS A 29 -2.91 13.36 8.94
N CYS A 30 -1.97 14.07 9.59
CA CYS A 30 -1.81 14.03 11.04
C CYS A 30 -3.07 14.54 11.76
N ALA A 31 -3.60 15.69 11.36
CA ALA A 31 -4.81 16.26 11.98
C ALA A 31 -6.01 15.32 11.85
N ARG A 32 -6.20 14.73 10.67
CA ARG A 32 -7.28 13.76 10.43
C ARG A 32 -7.13 12.52 11.31
N ALA A 33 -5.92 11.94 11.39
CA ALA A 33 -5.68 10.77 12.23
C ALA A 33 -5.93 11.07 13.72
N ILE A 34 -5.50 12.24 14.21
CA ILE A 34 -5.75 12.69 15.58
C ILE A 34 -7.25 12.80 15.85
N VAL A 35 -8.01 13.45 14.95
CA VAL A 35 -9.46 13.62 15.10
C VAL A 35 -10.18 12.27 15.08
N VAL A 36 -9.87 11.40 14.12
CA VAL A 36 -10.51 10.08 13.99
C VAL A 36 -10.20 9.20 15.21
N THR A 37 -8.95 9.19 15.67
CA THR A 37 -8.54 8.45 16.87
C THR A 37 -9.21 9.00 18.14
N GLY A 38 -9.27 10.32 18.28
CA GLY A 38 -9.92 10.98 19.42
C GLY A 38 -11.42 10.68 19.49
N LEU A 39 -12.12 10.69 18.35
CA LEU A 39 -13.53 10.30 18.26
C LEU A 39 -13.73 8.83 18.64
N TYR A 40 -12.85 7.95 18.17
CA TYR A 40 -12.90 6.52 18.49
C TYR A 40 -12.71 6.25 19.99
N PHE A 41 -11.72 6.89 20.62
CA PHE A 41 -11.51 6.78 22.06
C PHE A 41 -12.64 7.40 22.87
N THR A 42 -13.22 8.51 22.41
CA THR A 42 -14.40 9.10 23.07
C THR A 42 -15.60 8.15 23.03
N TRP A 43 -15.82 7.46 21.90
CA TRP A 43 -16.85 6.43 21.79
C TRP A 43 -16.60 5.27 22.75
N ALA A 44 -15.35 4.78 22.85
CA ALA A 44 -14.98 3.74 23.79
C ALA A 44 -15.29 4.15 25.24
N ILE A 45 -14.86 5.35 25.66
CA ILE A 45 -15.11 5.87 27.01
C ILE A 45 -16.61 5.99 27.27
N PHE A 46 -17.37 6.55 26.33
CA PHE A 46 -18.80 6.77 26.49
C PHE A 46 -19.58 5.46 26.63
N PHE A 47 -19.22 4.42 25.86
CA PHE A 47 -19.96 3.17 25.84
C PHE A 47 -19.55 2.22 26.98
N TYR A 48 -18.26 1.99 27.17
CA TYR A 48 -17.77 0.98 28.11
C TYR A 48 -17.72 1.44 29.58
N ARG A 49 -17.93 2.73 29.85
CA ARG A 49 -18.04 3.27 31.20
C ARG A 49 -19.42 3.13 31.82
N GLN A 50 -20.49 2.96 31.04
CA GLN A 50 -21.89 3.13 31.50
C GLN A 50 -22.43 2.10 32.52
N LYS A 51 -21.59 1.25 33.14
CA LYS A 51 -22.04 0.37 34.23
C LYS A 51 -22.01 1.09 35.59
N GLU A 52 -23.12 1.03 36.32
CA GLU A 52 -23.27 1.61 37.67
C GLU A 52 -22.36 0.92 38.72
N GLU A 53 -22.05 -0.36 38.55
CA GLU A 53 -21.06 -1.10 39.34
C GLU A 53 -20.11 -1.89 38.43
N GLY A 54 -18.80 -1.76 38.64
CA GLY A 54 -17.77 -2.48 37.87
C GLY A 54 -17.53 -1.96 36.45
N GLY A 55 -17.93 -0.74 36.12
CA GLY A 55 -17.63 -0.08 34.84
C GLY A 55 -16.14 0.23 34.66
N TRP A 56 -15.67 0.25 33.42
CA TRP A 56 -14.26 0.51 33.12
C TRP A 56 -13.89 1.98 33.37
N THR A 57 -12.67 2.20 33.85
CA THR A 57 -12.08 3.54 33.89
C THR A 57 -11.87 4.07 32.45
N PRO A 58 -11.73 5.39 32.25
CA PRO A 58 -11.45 5.94 30.93
C PRO A 58 -10.18 5.36 30.29
N LEU A 59 -9.15 5.11 31.11
CA LEU A 59 -7.90 4.51 30.64
C LEU A 59 -8.11 3.08 30.15
N GLU A 60 -8.89 2.28 30.89
CA GLU A 60 -9.20 0.90 30.52
C GLU A 60 -10.03 0.83 29.23
N ALA A 61 -10.96 1.77 29.03
CA ALA A 61 -11.71 1.87 27.78
C ALA A 61 -10.81 2.22 26.58
N ILE A 62 -9.85 3.15 26.75
CA ILE A 62 -8.86 3.49 25.72
C ILE A 62 -7.92 2.31 25.45
N TYR A 63 -7.46 1.64 26.50
CA TYR A 63 -6.62 0.45 26.41
C TYR A 63 -7.33 -0.67 25.65
N PHE A 64 -8.57 -1.01 26.02
CA PHE A 64 -9.40 -1.97 25.29
C PHE A 64 -9.57 -1.57 23.82
N ALA A 65 -9.81 -0.28 23.54
CA ALA A 65 -9.92 0.22 22.18
C ALA A 65 -8.63 -0.03 21.38
N ALA A 66 -7.45 0.24 21.96
CA ALA A 66 -6.16 0.01 21.34
C ALA A 66 -5.88 -1.49 21.10
N VAL A 67 -6.12 -2.34 22.10
CA VAL A 67 -5.97 -3.80 22.01
C VAL A 67 -6.89 -4.40 20.93
N THR A 68 -8.13 -3.91 20.87
CA THR A 68 -9.15 -4.42 19.95
C THR A 68 -8.93 -3.96 18.52
N MET A 69 -8.67 -2.66 18.29
CA MET A 69 -8.49 -2.13 16.93
C MET A 69 -7.22 -2.64 16.25
N SER A 70 -6.21 -3.01 17.03
CA SER A 70 -4.93 -3.57 16.56
C SER A 70 -4.95 -5.09 16.42
N THR A 71 -6.08 -5.73 16.71
CA THR A 71 -6.28 -7.18 16.65
C THR A 71 -5.34 -8.00 17.56
N VAL A 72 -4.75 -7.39 18.60
CA VAL A 72 -3.95 -8.12 19.60
C VAL A 72 -4.86 -8.99 20.46
N GLY A 73 -5.93 -8.42 21.01
CA GLY A 73 -7.01 -9.18 21.64
C GLY A 73 -6.61 -10.04 22.85
N TYR A 74 -5.95 -9.49 23.87
CA TYR A 74 -5.55 -10.25 25.07
C TYR A 74 -6.70 -10.96 25.79
N GLY A 75 -7.93 -10.47 25.66
CA GLY A 75 -9.11 -11.06 26.30
C GLY A 75 -9.27 -10.74 27.80
N ASP A 76 -8.46 -9.82 28.32
CA ASP A 76 -8.54 -9.31 29.69
C ASP A 76 -9.73 -8.37 29.93
N TYR A 77 -10.09 -7.59 28.91
CA TYR A 77 -11.31 -6.78 28.84
C TYR A 77 -12.20 -7.29 27.71
N SER A 78 -13.49 -7.50 27.98
CA SER A 78 -14.47 -7.97 27.01
C SER A 78 -15.86 -7.36 27.26
N PRO A 79 -16.68 -7.14 26.22
CA PRO A 79 -18.05 -6.67 26.41
C PRO A 79 -18.86 -7.70 27.22
N SER A 80 -19.51 -7.25 28.30
CA SER A 80 -20.38 -8.10 29.11
C SER A 80 -21.65 -8.46 28.34
N GLN A 81 -22.07 -9.73 28.46
CA GLN A 81 -23.29 -10.24 27.82
C GLN A 81 -24.56 -9.55 28.34
N ASP A 82 -24.47 -8.97 29.55
CA ASP A 82 -25.60 -8.36 30.27
C ASP A 82 -25.90 -6.93 29.79
N THR A 83 -25.05 -6.36 28.93
CA THR A 83 -25.25 -5.01 28.39
C THR A 83 -26.15 -5.09 27.15
N ILE A 84 -27.31 -4.43 27.18
CA ILE A 84 -28.25 -4.37 26.05
C ILE A 84 -27.52 -3.84 24.81
N GLY A 85 -27.38 -4.67 23.78
CA GLY A 85 -26.68 -4.31 22.55
C GLY A 85 -25.14 -4.28 22.65
N GLY A 86 -24.55 -4.73 23.75
CA GLY A 86 -23.10 -4.70 23.99
C GLY A 86 -22.28 -5.42 22.93
N MET A 87 -22.65 -6.65 22.56
CA MET A 87 -21.92 -7.43 21.54
C MET A 87 -22.10 -6.85 20.12
N PRO A 88 -23.32 -6.57 19.62
CA PRO A 88 -23.49 -5.99 18.28
C PRO A 88 -22.76 -4.64 18.10
N VAL A 89 -22.79 -3.78 19.12
CA VAL A 89 -22.07 -2.49 19.09
C VAL A 89 -20.55 -2.72 19.07
N THR A 90 -20.06 -3.67 19.86
CA THR A 90 -18.62 -4.01 19.88
C THR A 90 -18.14 -4.56 18.53
N VAL A 91 -18.96 -5.34 17.83
CA VAL A 91 -18.63 -5.81 16.47
C VAL A 91 -18.45 -4.63 15.51
N LEU A 92 -19.36 -3.66 15.51
CA LEU A 92 -19.22 -2.45 14.69
C LEU A 92 -17.99 -1.62 15.09
N PHE A 93 -17.74 -1.52 16.40
CA PHE A 93 -16.58 -0.82 16.97
C PHE A 93 -15.25 -1.44 16.51
N ILE A 94 -15.17 -2.77 16.42
CA ILE A 94 -14.00 -3.50 15.89
C ILE A 94 -13.76 -3.13 14.43
N PHE A 95 -14.79 -3.26 13.57
CA PHE A 95 -14.63 -2.98 12.14
C PHE A 95 -14.23 -1.53 11.88
N ILE A 96 -14.88 -0.58 12.57
CA ILE A 96 -14.55 0.84 12.43
C ILE A 96 -13.13 1.12 12.92
N GLY A 97 -12.76 0.57 14.08
CA GLY A 97 -11.44 0.71 14.66
C GLY A 97 -10.34 0.19 13.73
N PHE A 98 -10.45 -1.06 13.28
CA PHE A 98 -9.44 -1.67 12.43
C PHE A 98 -9.31 -0.97 11.06
N ILE A 99 -10.43 -0.73 10.37
CA ILE A 99 -10.42 -0.24 8.99
C ILE A 99 -10.09 1.26 8.91
N PHE A 100 -10.68 2.09 9.78
CA PHE A 100 -10.59 3.55 9.64
C PHE A 100 -9.64 4.21 10.64
N VAL A 101 -9.41 3.62 11.80
CA VAL A 101 -8.56 4.22 12.84
C VAL A 101 -7.16 3.64 12.79
N PHE A 102 -7.04 2.32 12.91
CA PHE A 102 -5.75 1.63 12.96
C PHE A 102 -4.97 1.77 11.66
N ALA A 103 -5.63 1.64 10.50
CA ALA A 103 -4.99 1.84 9.20
C ALA A 103 -4.37 3.25 9.04
N GLU A 104 -5.02 4.28 9.58
CA GLU A 104 -4.54 5.66 9.55
C GLU A 104 -3.34 5.87 10.46
N ILE A 105 -3.41 5.36 11.68
CA ILE A 105 -2.29 5.39 12.63
C ILE A 105 -1.09 4.65 12.03
N SER A 106 -1.31 3.47 11.45
CA SER A 106 -0.27 2.67 10.79
C SER A 106 0.38 3.39 9.62
N GLY A 107 -0.41 4.13 8.82
CA GLY A 107 0.11 5.00 7.77
C GLY A 107 1.04 6.09 8.30
N LEU A 108 0.73 6.71 9.44
CA LEU A 108 1.58 7.71 10.08
C LEU A 108 2.86 7.09 10.66
N VAL A 109 2.76 5.97 11.36
CA VAL A 109 3.94 5.25 11.88
C VAL A 109 4.86 4.85 10.75
N THR A 110 4.31 4.29 9.66
CA THR A 110 5.08 3.93 8.46
C THR A 110 5.80 5.14 7.88
N MET A 111 5.12 6.28 7.77
CA MET A 111 5.71 7.53 7.27
C MET A 111 6.87 8.02 8.12
N LEU A 112 6.79 7.87 9.44
CA LEU A 112 7.86 8.26 10.37
C LEU A 112 9.08 7.33 10.27
N VAL A 113 8.85 6.03 10.07
CA VAL A 113 9.94 5.03 10.08
C VAL A 113 10.56 4.79 8.70
N THR A 114 9.83 5.05 7.61
CA THR A 114 10.34 4.86 6.24
C THR A 114 11.69 5.57 5.97
N PRO A 115 11.92 6.84 6.38
CA PRO A 115 13.22 7.48 6.20
C PRO A 115 14.38 6.74 6.88
N ILE A 116 14.11 6.11 8.04
CA ILE A 116 15.09 5.31 8.77
C ILE A 116 15.38 4.03 7.99
N PHE A 117 14.35 3.33 7.51
CA PHE A 117 14.50 2.12 6.69
C PHE A 117 15.32 2.41 5.42
N VAL A 118 15.01 3.50 4.72
CA VAL A 118 15.73 3.92 3.51
C VAL A 118 17.17 4.32 3.85
N GLY A 119 17.39 5.06 4.93
CA GLY A 119 18.74 5.46 5.37
C GLY A 119 19.63 4.27 5.71
N VAL A 120 19.11 3.31 6.49
CA VAL A 120 19.84 2.08 6.84
C VAL A 120 20.07 1.20 5.61
N ARG A 121 19.06 1.04 4.73
CA ARG A 121 19.24 0.33 3.44
C ARG A 121 20.32 0.99 2.60
N GLY A 122 20.32 2.32 2.48
CA GLY A 122 21.34 3.06 1.71
C GLY A 122 22.75 2.90 2.28
N LEU A 123 22.89 2.84 3.60
CA LEU A 123 24.17 2.51 4.24
C LEU A 123 24.61 1.07 3.94
N LEU A 124 23.70 0.11 4.05
CA LEU A 124 23.98 -1.30 3.74
C LEU A 124 24.35 -1.50 2.26
N GLU A 125 23.69 -0.81 1.34
CA GLU A 125 24.02 -0.84 -0.09
C GLU A 125 25.40 -0.25 -0.38
N ARG A 126 25.85 0.75 0.40
CA ARG A 126 27.22 1.27 0.29
C ARG A 126 28.27 0.27 0.80
N LEU A 127 27.96 -0.48 1.85
CA LEU A 127 28.85 -1.49 2.41
C LEU A 127 28.86 -2.79 1.58
N PHE A 128 27.73 -3.14 0.98
CA PHE A 128 27.52 -4.37 0.22
C PHE A 128 26.87 -4.07 -1.14
N PRO A 129 27.62 -3.47 -2.09
CA PRO A 129 27.08 -3.04 -3.36
C PRO A 129 26.42 -4.20 -4.13
N PRO A 130 25.26 -3.98 -4.77
CA PRO A 130 24.62 -4.97 -5.62
C PRO A 130 25.51 -5.27 -6.84
N GLN A 131 25.50 -6.52 -7.31
CA GLN A 131 26.16 -6.88 -8.57
C GLN A 131 25.34 -6.31 -9.74
N SER A 132 25.97 -5.50 -10.58
CA SER A 132 25.46 -5.06 -11.87
C SER A 132 26.10 -5.87 -12.98
N ILE A 133 25.31 -6.17 -14.01
CA ILE A 133 25.82 -6.69 -15.29
C ILE A 133 25.78 -5.52 -16.27
N ASP A 134 26.94 -5.25 -16.87
CA ASP A 134 27.16 -4.36 -18.00
C ASP A 134 26.93 -5.20 -19.28
N LEU A 135 25.92 -4.85 -20.07
CA LEU A 135 25.48 -5.60 -21.24
C LEU A 135 26.16 -5.10 -22.52
N ASP A 136 26.45 -3.81 -22.61
CA ASP A 136 27.03 -3.18 -23.81
C ASP A 136 28.52 -2.84 -23.67
N GLY A 137 29.09 -2.96 -22.47
CA GLY A 137 30.51 -2.77 -22.20
C GLY A 137 30.93 -1.31 -22.09
N ASP A 138 29.97 -0.38 -21.92
CA ASP A 138 30.24 1.05 -21.77
C ASP A 138 30.75 1.45 -20.37
N GLY A 139 30.82 0.47 -19.45
CA GLY A 139 31.20 0.67 -18.05
C GLY A 139 30.03 1.06 -17.14
N GLY A 140 28.81 1.08 -17.68
CA GLY A 140 27.53 1.35 -17.03
C GLY A 140 26.90 0.12 -16.39
N SER A 141 25.84 0.34 -15.63
CA SER A 141 25.05 -0.74 -15.02
C SER A 141 23.74 -0.94 -15.78
N ASP A 142 23.77 -1.70 -16.87
CA ASP A 142 22.59 -1.88 -17.73
C ASP A 142 21.52 -2.76 -17.09
N PHE A 143 21.93 -3.78 -16.34
CA PHE A 143 20.99 -4.72 -15.75
C PHE A 143 21.43 -5.24 -14.37
N LYS A 144 20.58 -5.06 -13.36
CA LYS A 144 20.77 -5.64 -12.03
C LYS A 144 19.99 -6.96 -11.94
N VAL A 145 20.68 -8.09 -12.10
CA VAL A 145 20.07 -9.41 -11.84
C VAL A 145 19.83 -9.56 -10.34
N PRO A 146 18.62 -9.96 -9.90
CA PRO A 146 18.37 -10.15 -8.49
C PRO A 146 19.22 -11.34 -8.03
N ARG A 147 20.03 -11.12 -6.99
CA ARG A 147 20.82 -12.18 -6.35
C ARG A 147 19.89 -13.34 -5.91
N ARG A 148 20.50 -14.48 -5.55
CA ARG A 148 19.77 -15.62 -4.98
C ARG A 148 18.74 -15.14 -3.93
N PRO A 149 17.52 -15.72 -3.88
CA PRO A 149 16.42 -15.22 -3.05
C PRO A 149 16.84 -14.85 -1.63
N VAL A 150 17.61 -15.72 -0.97
CA VAL A 150 18.10 -15.53 0.41
C VAL A 150 18.87 -14.21 0.57
N ILE A 151 19.77 -13.89 -0.36
CA ILE A 151 20.58 -12.66 -0.29
C ILE A 151 19.73 -11.43 -0.61
N TYR A 152 18.85 -11.54 -1.61
CA TYR A 152 17.96 -10.45 -2.01
C TYR A 152 17.01 -10.07 -0.86
N TYR A 153 16.27 -11.02 -0.30
CA TYR A 153 15.37 -10.72 0.82
C TYR A 153 16.14 -10.37 2.09
N GLY A 154 17.24 -11.07 2.41
CA GLY A 154 18.05 -10.80 3.60
C GLY A 154 18.61 -9.39 3.62
N SER A 155 19.25 -8.94 2.53
CA SER A 155 19.79 -7.57 2.43
C SER A 155 18.72 -6.48 2.53
N ASN A 156 17.51 -6.77 2.05
CA ASN A 156 16.41 -5.81 2.05
C ASN A 156 15.61 -5.79 3.34
N LEU A 157 15.50 -6.91 4.07
CA LEU A 157 14.67 -7.03 5.27
C LEU A 157 15.46 -6.96 6.59
N ILE A 158 16.80 -7.04 6.56
CA ILE A 158 17.61 -7.00 7.79
C ILE A 158 17.40 -5.71 8.59
N ALA A 159 17.31 -4.56 7.92
CA ALA A 159 17.10 -3.27 8.56
C ALA A 159 15.75 -3.17 9.29
N PRO A 160 14.59 -3.41 8.63
CA PRO A 160 13.30 -3.34 9.31
C PRO A 160 13.16 -4.42 10.39
N VAL A 161 13.67 -5.65 10.17
CA VAL A 161 13.65 -6.71 11.19
C VAL A 161 14.46 -6.32 12.42
N PHE A 162 15.65 -5.76 12.24
CA PHE A 162 16.49 -5.30 13.34
C PHE A 162 15.83 -4.19 14.15
N ILE A 163 15.17 -3.23 13.48
CA ILE A 163 14.47 -2.13 14.15
C ILE A 163 13.26 -2.65 14.93
N ILE A 164 12.47 -3.57 14.35
CA ILE A 164 11.28 -4.15 15.01
C ILE A 164 11.68 -4.93 16.25
N ILE A 165 12.66 -5.84 16.12
CA ILE A 165 13.16 -6.65 17.23
C ILE A 165 13.83 -5.76 18.28
N GLY A 166 14.70 -4.83 17.85
CA GLY A 166 15.37 -3.88 18.74
C GLY A 166 14.41 -3.01 19.53
N GLY A 167 13.32 -2.56 18.90
CA GLY A 167 12.23 -1.84 19.56
C GLY A 167 11.57 -2.65 20.68
N GLN A 168 11.46 -3.97 20.54
CA GLN A 168 10.89 -4.81 21.60
C GLN A 168 11.74 -4.85 22.87
N PHE A 169 13.07 -4.67 22.76
CA PHE A 169 13.93 -4.53 23.93
C PHE A 169 13.61 -3.25 24.73
N PHE A 170 13.34 -2.14 24.03
CA PHE A 170 12.91 -0.90 24.68
C PHE A 170 11.56 -1.07 25.39
N TRP A 171 10.58 -1.68 24.73
CA TRP A 171 9.27 -1.94 25.35
C TRP A 171 9.37 -2.89 26.53
N ALA A 172 10.18 -3.94 26.45
CA ALA A 172 10.40 -4.88 27.54
C ALA A 172 10.97 -4.18 28.78
N TRP A 173 11.92 -3.27 28.59
CA TRP A 173 12.43 -2.43 29.68
C TRP A 173 11.33 -1.56 30.30
N ALA A 174 10.47 -0.94 29.48
CA ALA A 174 9.36 -0.12 29.98
C ALA A 174 8.37 -0.94 30.82
N TYR A 175 7.98 -2.13 30.35
CA TYR A 175 7.11 -3.03 31.11
C TYR A 175 7.76 -3.54 32.40
N ASP A 176 9.05 -3.88 32.38
CA ASP A 176 9.76 -4.27 33.61
C ASP A 176 9.71 -3.14 34.66
N LYS A 177 9.80 -1.87 34.24
CA LYS A 177 9.67 -0.72 35.15
C LYS A 177 8.25 -0.44 35.63
N CYS A 178 7.24 -0.69 34.80
CA CYS A 178 5.85 -0.43 35.17
C CYS A 178 5.21 -1.58 35.96
N GLU A 179 5.52 -2.82 35.59
CA GLU A 179 4.84 -4.03 36.07
C GLU A 179 5.74 -4.95 36.92
N GLY A 180 7.07 -4.84 36.81
CA GLY A 180 8.00 -5.66 37.60
C GLY A 180 8.08 -7.13 37.20
N TRP A 181 7.71 -7.48 35.95
CA TRP A 181 7.67 -8.87 35.48
C TRP A 181 9.04 -9.55 35.32
N GLY A 182 10.13 -8.78 35.36
CA GLY A 182 11.43 -9.26 34.91
C GLY A 182 11.55 -9.20 33.39
N TYR A 183 12.76 -8.89 32.93
CA TYR A 183 13.01 -8.56 31.54
C TYR A 183 12.62 -9.65 30.52
N GLY A 184 12.83 -10.93 30.86
CA GLY A 184 12.51 -12.06 29.97
C GLY A 184 11.00 -12.21 29.71
N VAL A 185 10.18 -12.08 30.76
CA VAL A 185 8.71 -12.16 30.66
C VAL A 185 8.18 -10.92 29.93
N ALA A 186 8.73 -9.74 30.23
CA ALA A 186 8.40 -8.52 29.53
C ALA A 186 8.71 -8.58 28.02
N PHE A 187 9.88 -9.14 27.64
CA PHE A 187 10.23 -9.33 26.23
C PHE A 187 9.32 -10.34 25.54
N TYR A 188 8.97 -11.44 26.21
CA TYR A 188 7.99 -12.40 25.71
C TYR A 188 6.64 -11.72 25.44
N HIS A 189 6.11 -10.95 26.39
CA HIS A 189 4.89 -10.17 26.21
C HIS A 189 5.02 -9.22 25.02
N CYS A 190 6.12 -8.47 24.91
CA CYS A 190 6.36 -7.60 23.76
C CYS A 190 6.30 -8.34 22.42
N MET A 191 6.93 -9.50 22.31
CA MET A 191 6.92 -10.30 21.10
C MET A 191 5.52 -10.81 20.74
N THR A 192 4.79 -11.40 21.70
CA THR A 192 3.43 -11.94 21.43
C THR A 192 2.44 -10.84 21.07
N THR A 193 2.59 -9.65 21.65
CA THR A 193 1.82 -8.45 21.30
C THR A 193 2.19 -7.91 19.93
N ALA A 194 3.49 -7.75 19.63
CA ALA A 194 3.96 -7.21 18.37
C ALA A 194 3.55 -8.07 17.18
N THR A 195 3.46 -9.40 17.36
CA THR A 195 2.97 -10.36 16.36
C THR A 195 1.45 -10.53 16.37
N THR A 196 0.71 -9.75 17.16
CA THR A 196 -0.75 -9.83 17.35
C THR A 196 -1.25 -11.22 17.73
N VAL A 197 -0.44 -12.02 18.42
CA VAL A 197 -0.87 -13.33 18.95
C VAL A 197 -1.64 -13.12 20.24
N GLY A 198 -1.11 -12.26 21.12
CA GLY A 198 -1.84 -11.73 22.27
C GLY A 198 -2.47 -12.79 23.19
N TYR A 199 -1.72 -13.79 23.63
CA TYR A 199 -2.28 -14.90 24.44
C TYR A 199 -3.02 -14.47 25.71
N GLY A 200 -2.72 -13.31 26.28
CA GLY A 200 -3.33 -12.83 27.52
C GLY A 200 -2.89 -13.59 28.76
N ASP A 201 -1.78 -14.32 28.68
CA ASP A 201 -1.16 -15.08 29.77
C ASP A 201 -0.34 -14.19 30.72
N VAL A 202 0.18 -13.07 30.22
CA VAL A 202 0.84 -12.01 30.99
C VAL A 202 -0.04 -10.76 30.95
N LEU A 203 -0.73 -10.47 32.05
CA LEU A 203 -1.73 -9.42 32.15
C LEU A 203 -1.18 -8.12 32.71
N ILE A 204 -1.58 -7.00 32.10
CA ILE A 204 -1.18 -5.64 32.49
C ILE A 204 -2.09 -5.14 33.61
N HIS A 205 -1.55 -4.96 34.81
CA HIS A 205 -2.34 -4.58 35.97
C HIS A 205 -2.25 -3.08 36.27
N THR A 206 -1.10 -2.46 36.03
CA THR A 206 -0.87 -1.05 36.43
C THR A 206 -1.38 -0.07 35.37
N ASP A 207 -1.82 1.10 35.84
CA ASP A 207 -2.24 2.18 34.92
C ASP A 207 -1.09 2.65 34.04
N ASN A 208 0.12 2.73 34.58
CA ASN A 208 1.32 3.07 33.79
C ASN A 208 1.59 2.01 32.71
N GLY A 209 1.43 0.73 33.03
CA GLY A 209 1.56 -0.37 32.07
C GLY A 209 0.51 -0.29 30.95
N LYS A 210 -0.74 0.07 31.27
CA LYS A 210 -1.81 0.27 30.26
C LYS A 210 -1.46 1.43 29.31
N VAL A 211 -0.90 2.53 29.83
CA VAL A 211 -0.41 3.65 29.02
C VAL A 211 0.73 3.20 28.09
N VAL A 212 1.73 2.49 28.63
CA VAL A 212 2.83 1.90 27.83
C VAL A 212 2.26 1.00 26.74
N ALA A 213 1.28 0.15 27.07
CA ALA A 213 0.66 -0.77 26.14
C ALA A 213 -0.04 -0.08 24.98
N ILE A 214 -0.74 1.03 25.20
CA ILE A 214 -1.38 1.79 24.12
C ILE A 214 -0.34 2.22 23.08
N PHE A 215 0.78 2.81 23.51
CA PHE A 215 1.84 3.24 22.58
C PHE A 215 2.58 2.05 21.95
N HIS A 216 2.88 1.03 22.75
CA HIS A 216 3.56 -0.18 22.30
C HIS A 216 2.76 -0.90 21.20
N ILE A 217 1.47 -1.15 21.43
CA ILE A 217 0.57 -1.81 20.47
C ILE A 217 0.48 -1.01 19.17
N LEU A 218 0.19 0.28 19.26
CA LEU A 218 0.01 1.13 18.07
C LEU A 218 1.29 1.23 17.24
N THR A 219 2.47 1.19 17.85
CA THR A 219 3.74 1.23 17.13
C THR A 219 4.15 -0.14 16.59
N SER A 220 4.21 -1.17 17.45
CA SER A 220 4.67 -2.51 17.07
C SER A 220 3.81 -3.17 16.00
N VAL A 221 2.47 -3.13 16.14
CA VAL A 221 1.57 -3.76 15.16
C VAL A 221 1.58 -3.02 13.82
N SER A 222 1.73 -1.68 13.86
CA SER A 222 1.89 -0.89 12.64
C SER A 222 3.17 -1.28 11.90
N LEU A 223 4.29 -1.43 12.61
CA LEU A 223 5.57 -1.83 12.02
C LEU A 223 5.54 -3.26 11.47
N LEU A 224 4.82 -4.18 12.10
CA LEU A 224 4.58 -5.51 11.54
C LEU A 224 3.84 -5.40 10.20
N GLY A 225 2.77 -4.59 10.14
CA GLY A 225 2.05 -4.33 8.89
C GLY A 225 2.95 -3.74 7.79
N SER A 226 3.82 -2.79 8.14
CA SER A 226 4.81 -2.23 7.21
C SER A 226 5.79 -3.30 6.69
N LEU A 227 6.27 -4.19 7.57
CA LEU A 227 7.18 -5.27 7.20
C LEU A 227 6.52 -6.25 6.22
N ILE A 228 5.27 -6.65 6.48
CA ILE A 228 4.51 -7.53 5.57
C ILE A 228 4.33 -6.85 4.21
N SER A 229 3.96 -5.56 4.19
CA SER A 229 3.84 -4.78 2.95
C SER A 229 5.16 -4.71 2.18
N GLU A 230 6.28 -4.55 2.87
CA GLU A 230 7.61 -4.55 2.24
C GLU A 230 7.98 -5.91 1.66
N ILE A 231 7.65 -7.02 2.34
CA ILE A 231 7.85 -8.37 1.80
C ILE A 231 7.09 -8.54 0.47
N PHE A 232 5.81 -8.16 0.42
CA PHE A 232 5.02 -8.22 -0.81
C PHE A 232 5.60 -7.33 -1.91
N ALA A 233 6.02 -6.11 -1.56
CA ALA A 233 6.64 -5.20 -2.52
C ALA A 233 7.97 -5.78 -3.08
N LEU A 234 8.78 -6.42 -2.24
CA LEU A 234 10.03 -7.06 -2.66
C LEU A 234 9.79 -8.28 -3.55
N GLN A 235 8.76 -9.08 -3.25
CA GLN A 235 8.36 -10.22 -4.07
C GLN A 235 7.93 -9.76 -5.47
N SER A 236 7.05 -8.76 -5.55
CA SER A 236 6.60 -8.16 -6.81
C SER A 236 7.79 -7.59 -7.61
N LYS A 237 8.64 -6.76 -6.97
CA LYS A 237 9.84 -6.21 -7.63
C LYS A 237 10.77 -7.30 -8.17
N ARG A 238 11.00 -8.36 -7.41
CA ARG A 238 11.88 -9.46 -7.84
C ARG A 238 11.28 -10.21 -9.03
N ALA A 239 9.97 -10.47 -9.00
CA ALA A 239 9.26 -11.10 -10.11
C ALA A 239 9.38 -10.26 -11.39
N ASP A 240 9.17 -8.94 -11.29
CA ASP A 240 9.28 -8.02 -12.43
C ASP A 240 10.70 -8.00 -13.02
N ILE A 241 11.73 -7.98 -12.17
CA ILE A 241 13.12 -7.99 -12.65
C ILE A 241 13.45 -9.33 -13.32
N LEU A 242 13.01 -10.45 -12.76
CA LEU A 242 13.23 -11.76 -13.39
C LEU A 242 12.51 -11.88 -14.73
N LYS A 243 11.26 -11.39 -14.82
CA LYS A 243 10.53 -11.30 -16.10
C LYS A 243 11.35 -10.48 -17.10
N ARG A 244 11.83 -9.29 -16.73
CA ARG A 244 12.70 -8.45 -17.59
C ARG A 244 13.99 -9.15 -18.01
N ALA A 245 14.64 -9.88 -17.11
CA ALA A 245 15.87 -10.62 -17.42
C ALA A 245 15.61 -11.71 -18.46
N GLU A 246 14.51 -12.44 -18.30
CA GLU A 246 14.08 -13.46 -19.26
C GLU A 246 13.70 -12.84 -20.61
N MET A 247 13.02 -11.69 -20.61
CA MET A 247 12.71 -10.95 -21.85
C MET A 247 13.95 -10.61 -22.66
N LEU A 248 15.02 -10.12 -22.01
CA LEU A 248 16.28 -9.78 -22.67
C LEU A 248 16.98 -11.02 -23.25
N LYS A 249 16.97 -12.14 -22.53
CA LYS A 249 17.53 -13.40 -23.03
C LYS A 249 16.77 -13.92 -24.24
N ARG A 250 15.43 -13.88 -24.20
CA ARG A 250 14.57 -14.32 -25.31
C ARG A 250 14.75 -13.47 -26.57
N ARG A 251 14.94 -12.15 -26.46
CA ARG A 251 15.24 -11.28 -27.63
C ARG A 251 16.50 -11.68 -28.40
N LEU A 252 17.43 -12.36 -27.75
CA LEU A 252 18.69 -12.82 -28.34
C LEU A 252 18.59 -14.24 -28.91
N ASP A 253 17.43 -14.91 -28.77
CA ASP A 253 17.20 -16.27 -29.26
C ASP A 253 16.82 -16.23 -30.76
N PRO A 254 17.67 -16.73 -31.67
CA PRO A 254 17.40 -16.72 -33.10
C PRO A 254 16.11 -17.47 -33.46
N ASP A 255 15.80 -18.56 -32.75
CA ASP A 255 14.63 -19.39 -33.02
C ASP A 255 13.33 -18.64 -32.70
N LEU A 256 13.35 -17.79 -31.66
CA LEU A 256 12.23 -16.92 -31.34
C LEU A 256 12.01 -15.90 -32.44
N ILE A 257 13.08 -15.24 -32.90
CA ILE A 257 13.00 -14.23 -33.97
C ILE A 257 12.39 -14.87 -35.21
N THR A 258 12.89 -16.03 -35.65
CA THR A 258 12.33 -16.74 -36.81
C THR A 258 10.86 -17.14 -36.61
N SER A 259 10.43 -17.44 -35.38
CA SER A 259 9.02 -17.75 -35.10
C SER A 259 8.07 -16.56 -35.16
N LEU A 260 8.59 -15.32 -35.25
CA LEU A 260 7.77 -14.10 -35.40
C LEU A 260 7.37 -13.82 -36.84
N ASP A 261 8.05 -14.42 -37.81
CA ASP A 261 7.74 -14.32 -39.24
C ASP A 261 6.44 -15.09 -39.52
N THR A 262 5.36 -14.36 -39.80
CA THR A 262 4.03 -14.96 -39.99
C THR A 262 3.65 -15.11 -41.46
N ASP A 263 4.29 -14.38 -42.36
CA ASP A 263 3.98 -14.36 -43.80
C ASP A 263 5.06 -15.04 -44.68
N GLY A 264 6.20 -15.40 -44.10
CA GLY A 264 7.32 -16.05 -44.77
C GLY A 264 8.25 -15.09 -45.52
N GLY A 265 8.08 -13.77 -45.34
CA GLY A 265 8.89 -12.72 -45.95
C GLY A 265 10.12 -12.31 -45.13
N GLY A 266 10.28 -12.88 -43.94
CA GLY A 266 11.23 -12.42 -42.93
C GLY A 266 10.60 -11.40 -41.98
N VAL A 267 11.14 -11.31 -40.76
CA VAL A 267 10.50 -10.53 -39.69
C VAL A 267 10.61 -9.03 -39.93
N ASP A 268 9.46 -8.37 -40.14
CA ASP A 268 9.42 -6.91 -40.24
C ASP A 268 9.43 -6.22 -38.85
N LYS A 269 9.52 -4.89 -38.83
CA LYS A 269 9.57 -4.13 -37.57
C LYS A 269 8.29 -4.28 -36.74
N THR A 270 7.14 -4.41 -37.37
CA THR A 270 5.83 -4.54 -36.71
C THR A 270 5.65 -5.94 -36.17
N GLU A 271 5.91 -6.98 -36.97
CA GLU A 271 5.94 -8.38 -36.54
C GLU A 271 6.92 -8.58 -35.39
N PHE A 272 8.11 -7.97 -35.49
CA PHE A 272 9.08 -8.01 -34.41
C PHE A 272 8.55 -7.35 -33.13
N VAL A 273 8.03 -6.13 -33.20
CA VAL A 273 7.57 -5.41 -32.00
C VAL A 273 6.33 -6.06 -31.40
N VAL A 274 5.30 -6.35 -32.20
CA VAL A 274 4.04 -6.97 -31.76
C VAL A 274 4.27 -8.40 -31.29
N GLY A 275 5.01 -9.19 -32.07
CA GLY A 275 5.36 -10.57 -31.74
C GLY A 275 6.17 -10.66 -30.43
N MET A 276 7.14 -9.76 -30.23
CA MET A 276 7.85 -9.66 -28.96
C MET A 276 6.93 -9.25 -27.80
N LEU A 277 6.03 -8.30 -27.99
CA LEU A 277 5.10 -7.87 -26.93
C LEU A 277 4.14 -8.99 -26.50
N VAL A 278 3.64 -9.79 -27.46
CA VAL A 278 2.77 -10.95 -27.20
C VAL A 278 3.55 -12.12 -26.56
N LYS A 279 4.70 -12.51 -27.13
CA LYS A 279 5.51 -13.64 -26.62
C LYS A 279 6.12 -13.40 -25.24
N LEU A 280 6.24 -12.13 -24.83
CA LEU A 280 6.70 -11.73 -23.50
C LEU A 280 5.55 -11.53 -22.51
N GLU A 281 4.30 -11.84 -22.90
CA GLU A 281 3.10 -11.70 -22.08
C GLU A 281 2.99 -10.27 -21.49
N LEU A 282 3.36 -9.27 -22.28
CA LEU A 282 3.15 -7.85 -21.93
C LEU A 282 1.77 -7.38 -22.41
N VAL A 283 1.26 -8.01 -23.46
CA VAL A 283 -0.09 -7.89 -24.00
C VAL A 283 -0.55 -9.28 -24.45
N GLY A 284 -1.82 -9.57 -24.26
CA GLY A 284 -2.46 -10.76 -24.81
C GLY A 284 -2.63 -10.63 -26.32
N GLN A 285 -2.78 -11.76 -27.01
CA GLN A 285 -3.09 -11.76 -28.45
C GLN A 285 -4.46 -11.10 -28.70
N GLU A 286 -5.37 -11.29 -27.75
CA GLU A 286 -6.68 -10.65 -27.64
C GLU A 286 -6.63 -9.13 -27.47
N ASP A 287 -5.55 -8.58 -26.92
CA ASP A 287 -5.38 -7.13 -26.77
C ASP A 287 -4.93 -6.48 -28.08
N VAL A 288 -4.20 -7.24 -28.90
CA VAL A 288 -3.63 -6.77 -30.17
C VAL A 288 -4.65 -6.90 -31.32
N GLU A 289 -5.43 -7.98 -31.32
CA GLU A 289 -6.31 -8.33 -32.42
C GLU A 289 -7.38 -7.27 -32.79
N PRO A 290 -7.98 -6.51 -31.84
CA PRO A 290 -8.88 -5.41 -32.17
C PRO A 290 -8.20 -4.33 -33.01
N TYR A 291 -6.94 -4.00 -32.71
CA TYR A 291 -6.18 -2.99 -33.44
C TYR A 291 -5.75 -3.49 -34.82
N LEU A 292 -5.37 -4.76 -34.94
CA LEU A 292 -5.10 -5.37 -36.25
C LEU A 292 -6.35 -5.39 -37.15
N LYS A 293 -7.52 -5.70 -36.59
CA LYS A 293 -8.80 -5.63 -37.31
C LYS A 293 -9.16 -4.20 -37.73
N GLN A 294 -8.85 -3.23 -36.89
CA GLN A 294 -9.08 -1.82 -37.21
C GLN A 294 -8.11 -1.35 -38.31
N PHE A 295 -6.86 -1.77 -38.27
CA PHE A 295 -5.86 -1.51 -39.30
C PHE A 295 -6.28 -2.13 -40.65
N ALA A 296 -6.61 -3.42 -40.67
CA ALA A 296 -7.05 -4.12 -41.88
C ALA A 296 -8.34 -3.57 -42.50
N LYS A 297 -9.16 -2.84 -41.71
CA LYS A 297 -10.34 -2.14 -42.22
C LYS A 297 -9.98 -0.81 -42.90
N LEU A 298 -8.89 -0.19 -42.47
CA LEU A 298 -8.38 1.06 -43.03
C LEU A 298 -7.49 0.80 -44.24
N ASP A 299 -6.77 -0.32 -44.25
CA ASP A 299 -5.94 -0.81 -45.36
C ASP A 299 -6.85 -1.44 -46.44
N VAL A 300 -7.38 -0.61 -47.34
CA VAL A 300 -8.36 -1.03 -48.35
C VAL A 300 -7.68 -1.80 -49.48
N ASP A 301 -6.45 -1.42 -49.81
CA ASP A 301 -5.66 -2.08 -50.85
C ASP A 301 -4.98 -3.37 -50.37
N GLY A 302 -4.94 -3.61 -49.04
CA GLY A 302 -4.39 -4.81 -48.44
C GLY A 302 -2.87 -4.86 -48.56
N SER A 303 -2.22 -3.71 -48.71
CA SER A 303 -0.77 -3.60 -48.89
C SER A 303 0.01 -3.84 -47.61
N GLY A 304 -0.65 -3.86 -46.44
CA GLY A 304 0.00 -3.93 -45.13
C GLY A 304 0.51 -2.58 -44.63
N VAL A 305 0.25 -1.48 -45.36
CA VAL A 305 0.60 -0.10 -44.99
C VAL A 305 -0.59 0.80 -45.29
N LEU A 306 -0.93 1.73 -44.38
CA LEU A 306 -1.95 2.74 -44.69
C LEU A 306 -1.39 3.77 -45.66
N THR A 307 -1.74 3.63 -46.93
CA THR A 307 -1.33 4.55 -47.98
C THR A 307 -2.07 5.89 -47.88
N SER A 308 -1.60 6.90 -48.60
CA SER A 308 -2.31 8.19 -48.67
C SER A 308 -3.76 8.02 -49.16
N GLU A 309 -3.98 7.08 -50.07
CA GLU A 309 -5.28 6.79 -50.66
C GLU A 309 -6.23 6.13 -49.64
N ASP A 310 -5.72 5.20 -48.83
CA ASP A 310 -6.46 4.60 -47.71
C ASP A 310 -6.90 5.64 -46.68
N LEU A 311 -5.99 6.56 -46.33
CA LEU A 311 -6.23 7.62 -45.36
C LEU A 311 -7.25 8.65 -45.87
N GLU A 312 -7.19 9.00 -47.16
CA GLU A 312 -8.18 9.87 -47.81
C GLU A 312 -9.57 9.21 -47.84
N ALA A 313 -9.65 7.92 -48.20
CA ALA A 313 -10.89 7.16 -48.18
C ALA A 313 -11.48 7.07 -46.76
N ALA A 314 -10.65 6.84 -45.74
CA ALA A 314 -11.06 6.80 -44.36
C ALA A 314 -11.57 8.18 -43.86
N ALA A 315 -10.91 9.27 -44.23
CA ALA A 315 -11.32 10.63 -43.89
C ALA A 315 -12.70 10.97 -44.49
N LEU A 316 -12.91 10.66 -45.78
CA LEU A 316 -14.19 10.85 -46.45
C LEU A 316 -15.32 10.02 -45.82
N ALA A 317 -15.04 8.76 -45.45
CA ALA A 317 -16.01 7.90 -44.77
C ALA A 317 -16.36 8.41 -43.36
N MET A 318 -15.41 9.04 -42.67
CA MET A 318 -15.60 9.64 -41.35
C MET A 318 -16.40 10.95 -41.44
N GLU A 319 -16.11 11.81 -42.41
CA GLU A 319 -16.88 13.02 -42.70
C GLU A 319 -18.34 12.71 -43.09
N ALA A 320 -18.56 11.67 -43.91
CA ALA A 320 -19.90 11.20 -44.25
C ALA A 320 -20.68 10.73 -43.00
N LYS A 321 -20.04 9.95 -42.12
CA LYS A 321 -20.65 9.52 -40.84
C LYS A 321 -20.97 10.69 -39.90
N VAL A 322 -20.10 11.68 -39.81
CA VAL A 322 -20.32 12.88 -38.98
C VAL A 322 -21.45 13.74 -39.57
N ALA A 323 -21.56 13.83 -40.90
CA ALA A 323 -22.64 14.53 -41.58
C ALA A 323 -24.01 13.85 -41.39
N GLU A 324 -24.07 12.52 -41.29
CA GLU A 324 -25.27 11.75 -40.92
C GLU A 324 -25.65 11.90 -39.44
N MET A 325 -24.67 12.19 -38.57
CA MET A 325 -24.87 12.37 -37.12
C MET A 325 -25.43 13.75 -36.71
N LYS A 326 -25.99 14.54 -37.64
CA LYS A 326 -26.60 15.84 -37.35
C LYS A 326 -27.65 15.72 -36.24
N ILE A 327 -27.25 16.08 -35.03
CA ILE A 327 -28.10 16.20 -33.84
C ILE A 327 -29.18 17.24 -34.19
N PRO A 328 -30.49 16.91 -34.07
CA PRO A 328 -31.54 17.86 -34.38
C PRO A 328 -31.47 19.01 -33.37
N VAL A 329 -31.04 20.17 -33.84
CA VAL A 329 -31.15 21.42 -33.07
C VAL A 329 -32.64 21.74 -32.98
N LYS A 330 -33.26 21.42 -31.83
CA LYS A 330 -34.58 21.94 -31.49
C LYS A 330 -34.50 23.47 -31.48
N LYS A 331 -35.28 24.10 -32.36
CA LYS A 331 -35.65 25.51 -32.23
C LYS A 331 -36.46 25.72 -30.96
#